data_AF-A0A0A8EQS2-F1
#
_entry.id   AF-A0A0A8EQS2-F1
#
_cell.length_a   1.000
_cell.length_b   1.000
_cell.length_c   1.000
_cell.angle_alpha   90.00
_cell.angle_beta   90.00
_cell.angle_gamma   90.00
#
_symmetry.space_group_name_H-M   'P 1'
#
loop_
_entity.id
_entity.type
_entity.pdbx_description
1 polymer ?
#
loop_
_entity_poly.entity_id
_entity_poly.type
_entity_poly.pdbx_seq_one_letter_code
_entity_poly.pdbx_strand_id
1 'polypeptide(L)' 'MDHIDGNWRDNRIENLRLLCPNCHATTDNYRGRGKARTRGDAV' A
#
# COMPACT_ATOMS: atom_id res chain seq x y z
N MET A 1 -3.26 7.01 5.46
CA MET A 1 -4.16 5.86 5.53
C MET A 1 -3.40 4.66 5.04
N ASP A 2 -3.24 3.65 5.87
CA ASP A 2 -2.61 2.38 5.52
C ASP A 2 -3.69 1.28 5.50
N HIS A 3 -3.60 0.35 4.56
CA HIS A 3 -4.48 -0.83 4.50
C HIS A 3 -3.69 -2.02 5.00
N ILE A 4 -4.18 -2.69 6.05
CA ILE A 4 -3.44 -3.74 6.76
C ILE A 4 -3.12 -4.90 5.82
N ASP A 5 -4.06 -5.26 4.94
CA ASP A 5 -3.88 -6.29 3.90
C ASP A 5 -3.21 -5.79 2.61
N GLY A 6 -2.94 -4.48 2.50
CA GLY A 6 -2.41 -3.83 1.30
C GLY A 6 -3.41 -3.62 0.16
N ASN A 7 -4.65 -4.09 0.29
CA ASN A 7 -5.70 -3.93 -0.69
C ASN A 7 -6.45 -2.60 -0.49
N TRP A 8 -6.07 -1.60 -1.27
CA TRP A 8 -6.71 -0.28 -1.29
C TRP A 8 -8.22 -0.26 -1.62
N ARG A 9 -8.79 -1.40 -2.05
CA ARG A 9 -10.23 -1.54 -2.32
C ARG A 9 -11.03 -2.01 -1.11
N ASP A 10 -10.40 -2.63 -0.11
CA ASP A 10 -11.08 -3.05 1.12
C ASP A 10 -11.09 -1.91 2.14
N ASN A 11 -12.20 -1.17 2.16
CA ASN A 11 -12.38 0.04 2.97
C ASN A 11 -13.09 -0.23 4.32
N ARG A 12 -13.17 -1.49 4.75
CA ARG A 12 -13.73 -1.79 6.08
C ARG A 12 -12.85 -1.18 7.16
N ILE A 13 -13.46 -0.67 8.23
CA ILE A 13 -12.73 0.03 9.30
C ILE A 13 -11.67 -0.86 9.93
N GLU A 14 -11.94 -2.17 10.08
CA GLU A 14 -10.96 -3.12 10.60
C GLU A 14 -9.71 -3.31 9.72
N ASN A 15 -9.79 -2.97 8.43
CA ASN A 15 -8.65 -3.05 7.50
C ASN A 15 -7.84 -1.75 7.43
N LEU A 16 -8.32 -0.68 8.09
CA LEU A 16 -7.76 0.66 7.98
C LEU A 16 -6.92 1.01 9.21
N ARG A 17 -5.66 1.39 8.97
CA ARG A 17 -4.72 1.85 10.01
C ARG A 17 -4.32 3.30 9.77
N LEU A 18 -4.52 4.15 10.77
CA LEU A 18 -4.02 5.53 10.76
C LEU A 18 -2.57 5.55 11.24
N LEU A 19 -1.67 5.84 10.31
CA LEU A 19 -0.25 6.06 10.57
C LEU A 19 0.10 7.52 10.29
N CYS A 20 1.00 8.10 11.09
CA CYS A 20 1.59 9.40 10.76
C CYS A 20 2.42 9.30 9.46
N PRO A 21 2.72 10.43 8.78
CA PRO A 21 3.44 10.39 7.51
C PRO A 21 4.80 9.69 7.57
N ASN A 22 5.52 9.84 8.67
CA ASN A 22 6.85 9.25 8.86
C ASN A 22 6.76 7.72 9.03
N CYS A 23 5.85 7.23 9.87
CA CYS A 23 5.63 5.79 10.04
C CYS A 23 5.00 5.15 8.80
N HIS A 24 4.19 5.90 8.05
CA HIS A 24 3.63 5.39 6.80
C HIS A 24 4.71 5.23 5.73
N ALA A 25 5.72 6.11 5.67
CA ALA A 25 6.79 6.04 4.67
C ALA A 25 7.65 4.76 4.74
N THR A 26 7.66 4.10 5.91
CA THR A 26 8.42 2.86 6.15
C THR A 26 7.61 1.60 5.86
N THR A 27 6.31 1.68 5.53
CA THR A 27 5.54 0.49 5.16
C THR A 27 5.84 0.04 3.73
N ASP A 28 5.68 -1.26 3.47
CA ASP A 28 5.90 -1.86 2.14
C ASP A 28 4.86 -1.40 1.11
N ASN A 29 3.68 -1.01 1.59
CA ASN A 29 2.57 -0.54 0.75
C ASN A 29 2.59 0.98 0.51
N TYR A 30 3.54 1.72 1.10
CA TYR A 30 3.62 3.16 0.96
C TYR A 30 3.78 3.60 -0.50
N ARG A 31 2.94 4.56 -0.94
CA ARG A 31 2.97 5.14 -2.30
C ARG A 31 3.02 4.11 -3.44
N GLY A 32 2.40 2.95 -3.25
CA GLY A 32 2.38 1.91 -4.28
C GLY A 32 3.72 1.20 -4.48
N ARG A 33 4.64 1.28 -3.50
CA ARG A 33 5.91 0.54 -3.48
C ARG A 33 5.71 -0.97 -3.64
N GLY A 34 4.66 -1.53 -3.02
CA GLY A 34 4.28 -2.95 -3.18
C GLY A 34 3.56 -3.30 -4.47
N LYS A 35 3.22 -2.32 -5.33
CA LYS A 35 2.68 -2.60 -6.66
C LYS A 35 3.86 -2.79 -7.60
N ALA A 36 4.15 -4.04 -7.95
CA ALA A 36 5.06 -4.35 -9.04
C ALA A 36 4.58 -3.55 -10.25
N ARG A 37 5.39 -2.56 -10.67
CA ARG A 37 5.23 -1.98 -11.99
C ARG A 37 5.40 -3.16 -12.93
N THR A 38 4.36 -3.54 -13.67
CA THR A 38 4.49 -4.46 -14.79
C THR A 38 5.59 -3.89 -15.68
N ARG A 39 6.82 -4.34 -15.50
CA ARG A 39 7.87 -4.20 -16.49
C ARG A 39 7.43 -5.22 -17.52
N GLY A 40 6.64 -4.75 -18.48
CA GLY A 40 6.35 -5.57 -19.66
C GLY A 40 7.70 -5.97 -20.22
N ASP A 41 7.97 -7.27 -20.22
CA ASP A 41 8.92 -7.87 -21.15
C ASP A 41 8.48 -7.43 -22.55
N ALA A 42 9.08 -6.35 -23.04
CA ALA A 42 9.12 -6.05 -24.45
C ALA A 42 10.26 -6.90 -25.00
N VAL A 43 9.89 -8.09 -25.46
CA VAL A 43 10.68 -8.89 -26.42
C VAL A 43 10.86 -8.13 -27.73
#